data_AF-A0A9P5PCK0-F1
#
_entry.id   AF-A0A9P5PCK0-F1
#
_cell.length_a   1.000
_cell.length_b   1.000
_cell.length_c   1.000
_cell.angle_alpha   90.00
_cell.angle_beta   90.00
_cell.angle_gamma   90.00
#
_symmetry.space_group_name_H-M   'P 1'
#
loop_
_entity.id
_entity.type
_entity.pdbx_description
1 polymer ?
#
loop_
_entity_poly.entity_id
_entity_poly.type
_entity_poly.pdbx_seq_one_letter_code
_entity_poly.pdbx_strand_id
1 'polypeptide(L)'
;MSEESETETGTILTSTGTTTSSFTIYGPGALSGKAIKRFGAAVVKRVDVIVYRLRLTQIESTLREGSDTMTNLNLKARKRLYLDLFELSRSVYSVSIQTRALRLIMRKVGEMDLKDITAAIVHLWSSERQDDLRGMLKEMLLCVRMYREPRLTVPNVLDALRHDESAELKPYHLDGLDAYHLAGLDAYGHGIFEFAQGVDISRAEFRAPFLKLLHLMVSLSNSPTISRVLLGLEILEFIIEASFQEAEPQYEDPGELLLQAILEKLNPIQDIDSISRIQGLIDQRVVMKSTVYDKVELKVGVQKLSMIKYILQLKDESGAVTTPNTQKLYNDLLEWSRFKYNVSIRTRAFHLIMRNIGRRDSKDLATAIVHLPSSLCRDLLWDMFCCIRMYRPMSDELELLRNDESAPLMSYYLAGLDAYGDEACGFSQQKVGVPTAY
;
A
#
# COMPACT_ATOMS: atom_id res chain seq x y z
N MET A 1 -13.45 4.87 71.11
CA MET A 1 -14.28 4.03 71.99
C MET A 1 -15.72 4.42 71.73
N SER A 2 -16.60 3.41 71.68
CA SER A 2 -17.99 3.47 71.18
C SER A 2 -18.06 3.51 69.66
N GLU A 3 -18.90 2.77 68.94
CA GLU A 3 -19.81 1.64 69.23
C GLU A 3 -20.20 1.10 67.84
N GLU A 4 -20.45 -0.21 67.75
CA GLU A 4 -20.91 -0.90 66.55
C GLU A 4 -22.28 -0.37 66.07
N SER A 5 -22.51 -0.40 64.76
CA SER A 5 -23.85 -0.40 64.17
C SER A 5 -23.77 -0.88 62.73
N GLU A 6 -23.64 -2.19 62.57
CA GLU A 6 -23.97 -2.90 61.34
C GLU A 6 -25.49 -2.79 61.11
N THR A 7 -25.90 -2.17 60.01
CA THR A 7 -27.25 -2.31 59.45
C THR A 7 -27.15 -3.13 58.17
N GLU A 8 -27.11 -4.45 58.35
CA GLU A 8 -27.44 -5.43 57.33
C GLU A 8 -28.95 -5.36 57.03
N THR A 9 -29.34 -4.69 55.96
CA THR A 9 -30.64 -4.94 55.32
C THR A 9 -30.55 -6.24 54.54
N GLY A 10 -30.86 -7.34 55.22
CA GLY A 10 -31.07 -8.65 54.62
C GLY A 10 -32.29 -8.63 53.69
N THR A 11 -32.04 -8.59 52.38
CA THR A 11 -33.02 -9.04 51.38
C THR A 11 -33.17 -10.55 51.52
N ILE A 12 -34.25 -10.97 52.18
CA ILE A 12 -34.72 -12.36 52.18
C ILE A 12 -35.18 -12.67 50.76
N LEU A 13 -34.23 -13.03 49.90
CA LEU A 13 -34.49 -13.85 48.73
C LEU A 13 -34.75 -15.25 49.25
N THR A 14 -36.02 -15.64 49.24
CA THR A 14 -36.47 -17.01 49.43
C THR A 14 -35.85 -17.88 48.33
N SER A 15 -34.61 -18.29 48.55
CA SER A 15 -34.01 -19.45 47.92
C SER A 15 -34.93 -20.61 48.24
N THR A 16 -35.78 -20.95 47.28
CA THR A 16 -36.42 -22.25 47.25
C THR A 16 -35.27 -23.22 47.02
N GLY A 17 -34.63 -23.61 48.12
CA GLY A 17 -33.62 -24.64 48.15
C GLY A 17 -34.30 -25.91 47.66
N THR A 18 -34.15 -26.18 46.37
CA THR A 18 -34.35 -27.50 45.83
C THR A 18 -33.34 -28.37 46.55
N THR A 19 -33.76 -29.01 47.64
CA THR A 19 -33.06 -30.13 48.24
C THR A 19 -33.03 -31.22 47.18
N THR A 20 -32.07 -31.14 46.27
CA THR A 20 -31.69 -32.23 45.40
C THR A 20 -31.18 -33.32 46.32
N SER A 21 -32.05 -34.26 46.64
CA SER A 21 -31.69 -35.55 47.22
C SER A 21 -30.54 -36.14 46.40
N SER A 22 -29.31 -36.01 46.90
CA SER A 22 -28.05 -36.33 46.21
C SER A 22 -27.74 -37.82 46.20
N PHE A 23 -28.77 -38.66 46.21
CA PHE A 23 -28.67 -40.09 46.04
C PHE A 23 -29.68 -40.52 44.97
N THR A 24 -29.39 -40.17 43.72
CA THR A 24 -29.79 -41.08 42.64
C THR A 24 -28.95 -42.34 42.83
N ILE A 25 -29.54 -43.35 43.46
CA ILE A 25 -29.01 -44.71 43.44
C ILE A 25 -28.64 -45.00 41.98
N TYR A 26 -27.38 -45.37 41.73
CA TYR A 26 -26.89 -45.77 40.40
C TYR A 26 -27.55 -47.08 39.98
N GLY A 27 -28.85 -47.03 39.70
CA GLY A 27 -29.55 -48.10 39.03
C GLY A 27 -29.02 -48.21 37.60
N PRO A 28 -29.14 -49.38 36.96
CA PRO A 28 -28.76 -49.58 35.56
C PRO A 28 -29.38 -48.54 34.60
N GLY A 29 -30.54 -47.97 34.94
CA GLY A 29 -31.18 -46.87 34.20
C GLY A 29 -30.40 -45.53 34.22
N ALA A 30 -29.67 -45.21 35.29
CA ALA A 30 -28.86 -43.99 35.37
C ALA A 30 -27.59 -44.10 34.51
N LEU A 31 -26.98 -45.30 34.49
CA LEU A 31 -25.83 -45.60 33.63
C LEU A 31 -26.23 -45.62 32.15
N SER A 32 -27.35 -46.23 31.80
CA SER A 32 -27.86 -46.23 30.41
C SER A 32 -28.23 -44.82 29.94
N GLY A 33 -28.90 -44.01 30.77
CA GLY A 33 -29.20 -42.61 30.45
C GLY A 33 -27.94 -41.77 30.22
N LYS A 34 -26.89 -41.96 31.04
CA LYS A 34 -25.60 -41.28 30.86
C LYS A 34 -24.88 -41.74 29.59
N ALA A 35 -24.93 -43.03 29.26
CA ALA A 35 -24.37 -43.58 28.04
C ALA A 35 -25.08 -43.04 26.79
N ILE A 36 -26.42 -43.03 26.78
CA ILE A 36 -27.23 -42.48 25.69
C ILE A 36 -26.96 -40.98 25.51
N LYS A 37 -26.88 -40.20 26.59
CA LYS A 37 -26.54 -38.77 26.53
C LYS A 37 -25.15 -38.54 25.93
N ARG A 38 -24.14 -39.33 26.32
CA ARG A 38 -22.77 -39.24 25.77
C ARG A 38 -22.73 -39.64 24.30
N PHE A 39 -23.45 -40.70 23.92
CA PHE A 39 -23.56 -41.12 22.52
C PHE A 39 -24.24 -40.06 21.67
N GLY A 40 -25.39 -39.53 22.11
CA GLY A 40 -26.09 -38.45 21.42
C GLY A 40 -25.22 -37.21 21.24
N ALA A 41 -24.51 -36.78 22.28
CA ALA A 41 -23.57 -35.66 22.19
C ALA A 41 -22.42 -35.92 21.22
N ALA A 42 -21.89 -37.15 21.18
CA ALA A 42 -20.83 -37.53 20.25
C ALA A 42 -21.33 -37.57 18.80
N VAL A 43 -22.56 -38.04 18.56
CA VAL A 43 -23.20 -38.05 17.23
C VAL A 43 -23.43 -36.62 16.75
N VAL A 44 -24.04 -35.76 17.57
CA VAL A 44 -24.29 -34.35 17.22
C VAL A 44 -22.98 -33.64 16.84
N LYS A 45 -21.93 -33.78 17.67
CA LYS A 45 -20.61 -33.20 17.35
C LYS A 45 -20.03 -33.69 16.03
N ARG A 46 -20.23 -34.96 15.67
CA ARG A 46 -19.76 -35.51 14.38
C ARG A 46 -20.59 -35.00 13.21
N VAL A 47 -21.91 -34.90 13.37
CA VAL A 47 -22.80 -34.36 12.35
C VAL A 47 -22.46 -32.90 12.05
N ASP A 48 -22.23 -32.09 13.08
CA ASP A 48 -21.85 -30.69 12.93
C ASP A 48 -20.57 -30.54 12.10
N VAL A 49 -19.53 -31.34 12.42
CA VAL A 49 -18.27 -31.35 11.66
C VAL A 49 -18.49 -31.73 10.19
N ILE A 50 -19.36 -32.69 9.90
CA ILE A 50 -19.69 -33.08 8.52
C ILE A 50 -20.40 -31.93 7.79
N VAL A 51 -21.39 -31.29 8.43
CA VAL A 51 -22.12 -30.16 7.86
C VAL A 51 -21.18 -29.00 7.55
N TYR A 52 -20.27 -28.64 8.46
CA TYR A 52 -19.30 -27.57 8.23
C TYR A 52 -18.28 -27.92 7.14
N ARG A 53 -17.84 -29.17 7.05
CA ARG A 53 -16.95 -29.62 5.96
C ARG A 53 -17.65 -29.56 4.61
N LEU A 54 -18.92 -29.97 4.53
CA LEU A 54 -19.72 -29.85 3.32
C LEU A 54 -19.91 -28.39 2.92
N ARG A 55 -20.22 -27.52 3.89
CA ARG A 55 -20.36 -26.08 3.66
C ARG A 55 -19.07 -25.46 3.13
N LEU A 56 -17.91 -25.79 3.71
CA LEU A 56 -16.62 -25.34 3.20
C LEU A 56 -16.35 -25.82 1.79
N THR A 57 -16.67 -27.07 1.46
CA THR A 57 -16.50 -27.60 0.10
C THR A 57 -17.38 -26.86 -0.91
N GLN A 58 -18.61 -26.50 -0.54
CA GLN A 58 -19.49 -25.68 -1.39
C GLN A 58 -18.94 -24.27 -1.58
N ILE A 59 -18.44 -23.63 -0.50
CA ILE A 59 -17.85 -22.30 -0.59
C ILE A 59 -16.61 -22.36 -1.50
N GLU A 60 -15.75 -23.34 -1.30
CA GLU A 60 -14.54 -23.55 -2.10
C GLU A 60 -14.85 -23.79 -3.58
N SER A 61 -15.84 -24.62 -3.92
CA SER A 61 -16.24 -24.81 -5.32
C SER A 61 -16.74 -23.51 -5.93
N THR A 62 -17.56 -22.76 -5.20
CA THR A 62 -18.08 -21.46 -5.65
C THR A 62 -16.96 -20.43 -5.86
N LEU A 63 -15.95 -20.41 -4.98
CA LEU A 63 -14.81 -19.49 -5.09
C LEU A 63 -13.81 -19.91 -6.18
N ARG A 64 -13.77 -21.20 -6.55
CA ARG A 64 -12.90 -21.76 -7.58
C ARG A 64 -13.46 -21.62 -9.00
N GLU A 65 -14.79 -21.58 -9.17
CA GLU A 65 -15.46 -21.41 -10.46
C GLU A 65 -15.21 -20.05 -11.15
N GLY A 66 -14.30 -19.23 -10.62
CA GLY A 66 -13.75 -18.04 -11.27
C GLY A 66 -14.60 -16.77 -11.14
N SER A 67 -14.06 -15.65 -11.63
CA SER A 67 -14.71 -14.34 -11.59
C SER A 67 -16.06 -14.31 -12.31
N ASP A 68 -16.22 -15.10 -13.35
CA ASP A 68 -17.37 -15.02 -14.25
C ASP A 68 -18.63 -15.58 -13.57
N THR A 69 -18.51 -16.67 -12.83
CA THR A 69 -19.60 -17.22 -12.03
C THR A 69 -19.87 -16.33 -10.81
N MET A 70 -18.82 -15.77 -10.22
CA MET A 70 -18.91 -14.93 -9.02
C MET A 70 -19.53 -13.55 -9.32
N THR A 71 -19.26 -12.96 -10.48
CA THR A 71 -19.89 -11.69 -10.91
C THR A 71 -21.39 -11.83 -11.15
N ASN A 72 -21.85 -13.02 -11.55
CA ASN A 72 -23.27 -13.34 -11.69
C ASN A 72 -24.00 -13.54 -10.36
N LEU A 73 -23.28 -13.85 -9.27
CA LEU A 73 -23.90 -13.93 -7.95
C LEU A 73 -24.28 -12.54 -7.44
N ASN A 74 -25.51 -12.44 -6.92
CA ASN A 74 -25.96 -11.26 -6.20
C ASN A 74 -24.95 -10.93 -5.07
N LEU A 75 -24.60 -9.66 -4.94
CA LEU A 75 -23.72 -9.13 -3.88
C LEU A 75 -24.06 -9.68 -2.48
N LYS A 76 -25.35 -9.85 -2.18
CA LYS A 76 -25.83 -10.42 -0.91
C LYS A 76 -25.41 -11.88 -0.71
N ALA A 77 -25.38 -12.68 -1.78
CA ALA A 77 -24.93 -14.07 -1.74
C ALA A 77 -23.42 -14.14 -1.52
N ARG A 78 -22.63 -13.33 -2.24
CA ARG A 78 -21.17 -13.25 -2.06
C ARG A 78 -20.79 -12.84 -0.63
N LYS A 79 -21.43 -11.78 -0.12
CA LYS A 79 -21.24 -11.35 1.28
C LYS A 79 -21.52 -12.47 2.27
N ARG A 80 -22.58 -13.26 2.08
CA ARG A 80 -22.91 -14.40 2.96
C ARG A 80 -21.83 -15.48 2.93
N LEU A 81 -21.19 -15.76 1.80
CA LEU A 81 -20.09 -16.73 1.72
C LEU A 81 -18.92 -16.31 2.62
N TYR A 82 -18.52 -15.04 2.57
CA TYR A 82 -17.46 -14.53 3.44
C TYR A 82 -17.87 -14.50 4.91
N LEU A 83 -19.12 -14.14 5.23
CA LEU A 83 -19.63 -14.24 6.60
C LEU A 83 -19.56 -15.68 7.14
N ASP A 84 -19.90 -16.67 6.32
CA ASP A 84 -19.77 -18.08 6.68
C ASP A 84 -18.30 -18.47 6.87
N LEU A 85 -17.39 -18.01 6.01
CA LEU A 85 -15.95 -18.26 6.18
C LEU A 85 -15.40 -17.67 7.49
N PHE A 86 -15.82 -16.46 7.83
CA PHE A 86 -15.43 -15.79 9.07
C PHE A 86 -16.05 -16.43 10.31
N GLU A 87 -17.26 -16.98 10.19
CA GLU A 87 -17.79 -17.83 11.26
C GLU A 87 -16.90 -19.07 11.42
N LEU A 88 -16.62 -19.78 10.33
CA LEU A 88 -15.88 -21.05 10.35
C LEU A 88 -14.40 -20.90 10.73
N SER A 89 -13.84 -19.70 10.70
CA SER A 89 -12.49 -19.41 11.18
C SER A 89 -12.40 -19.21 12.71
N ARG A 90 -13.54 -19.18 13.43
CA ARG A 90 -13.55 -18.99 14.89
C ARG A 90 -12.94 -20.16 15.64
N SER A 91 -12.37 -19.86 16.81
CA SER A 91 -11.72 -20.83 17.70
C SER A 91 -12.64 -21.93 18.24
N VAL A 92 -13.96 -21.74 18.12
CA VAL A 92 -14.99 -22.73 18.53
C VAL A 92 -14.99 -23.98 17.63
N TYR A 93 -14.52 -23.85 16.39
CA TYR A 93 -14.48 -24.95 15.43
C TYR A 93 -13.22 -25.80 15.57
N SER A 94 -13.18 -26.99 14.94
CA SER A 94 -11.94 -27.78 14.92
C SER A 94 -10.84 -27.08 14.12
N VAL A 95 -9.57 -27.24 14.51
CA VAL A 95 -8.41 -26.65 13.81
C VAL A 95 -8.45 -26.91 12.30
N SER A 96 -8.79 -28.14 11.87
CA SER A 96 -8.92 -28.48 10.43
C SER A 96 -9.93 -27.60 9.67
N ILE A 97 -11.07 -27.26 10.29
CA ILE A 97 -12.08 -26.36 9.70
C ILE A 97 -11.53 -24.93 9.66
N GLN A 98 -10.95 -24.47 10.77
CA GLN A 98 -10.37 -23.13 10.88
C GLN A 98 -9.27 -22.93 9.84
N THR A 99 -8.32 -23.87 9.72
CA THR A 99 -7.23 -23.82 8.75
C THR A 99 -7.78 -23.71 7.34
N ARG A 100 -8.77 -24.52 6.96
CA ARG A 100 -9.35 -24.48 5.61
C ARG A 100 -10.08 -23.16 5.35
N ALA A 101 -10.81 -22.64 6.33
CA ALA A 101 -11.45 -21.33 6.21
C ALA A 101 -10.42 -20.20 6.05
N LEU A 102 -9.38 -20.18 6.90
CA LEU A 102 -8.30 -19.20 6.81
C LEU A 102 -7.59 -19.26 5.46
N ARG A 103 -7.29 -20.46 4.93
CA ARG A 103 -6.70 -20.61 3.59
C ARG A 103 -7.52 -19.94 2.50
N LEU A 104 -8.84 -20.14 2.51
CA LEU A 104 -9.73 -19.53 1.51
C LEU A 104 -9.77 -18.01 1.64
N ILE A 105 -9.80 -17.50 2.88
CA ILE A 105 -9.73 -16.06 3.17
C ILE A 105 -8.41 -15.49 2.64
N MET A 106 -7.28 -16.04 3.09
CA MET A 106 -5.95 -15.58 2.75
C MET A 106 -5.67 -15.65 1.24
N ARG A 107 -6.12 -16.71 0.56
CA ARG A 107 -6.05 -16.80 -0.90
C ARG A 107 -6.77 -15.64 -1.57
N LYS A 108 -8.00 -15.32 -1.17
CA LYS A 108 -8.77 -14.21 -1.75
C LYS A 108 -8.14 -12.84 -1.47
N VAL A 109 -7.49 -12.67 -0.31
CA VAL A 109 -6.70 -11.46 -0.06
C VAL A 109 -5.51 -11.38 -1.01
N GLY A 110 -4.78 -12.48 -1.21
CA GLY A 110 -3.66 -12.54 -2.15
C GLY A 110 -4.08 -12.27 -3.61
N GLU A 111 -5.26 -12.76 -4.02
CA GLU A 111 -5.87 -12.51 -5.34
C GLU A 111 -6.35 -11.06 -5.55
N MET A 112 -6.26 -10.20 -4.53
CA MET A 112 -6.68 -8.79 -4.59
C MET A 112 -8.19 -8.56 -4.83
N ASP A 113 -9.03 -9.59 -4.67
CA ASP A 113 -10.49 -9.47 -4.71
C ASP A 113 -11.05 -9.02 -3.35
N LEU A 114 -10.77 -7.75 -3.02
CA LEU A 114 -10.94 -7.22 -1.67
C LEU A 114 -12.35 -6.67 -1.37
N LYS A 115 -13.17 -6.42 -2.40
CA LYS A 115 -14.43 -5.67 -2.24
C LYS A 115 -15.44 -6.41 -1.35
N ASP A 116 -15.70 -7.67 -1.67
CA ASP A 116 -16.74 -8.45 -0.98
C ASP A 116 -16.29 -8.89 0.42
N ILE A 117 -15.01 -9.27 0.55
CA ILE A 117 -14.41 -9.60 1.84
C ILE A 117 -14.42 -8.40 2.78
N THR A 118 -14.06 -7.20 2.30
CA THR A 118 -14.09 -5.98 3.11
C THR A 118 -15.53 -5.66 3.55
N ALA A 119 -16.50 -5.76 2.65
CA ALA A 119 -17.90 -5.52 2.97
C ALA A 119 -18.46 -6.49 4.02
N ALA A 120 -17.98 -7.75 4.03
CA ALA A 120 -18.31 -8.73 5.06
C ALA A 120 -17.64 -8.41 6.40
N ILE A 121 -16.35 -8.01 6.40
CA ILE A 121 -15.62 -7.59 7.60
C ILE A 121 -16.29 -6.39 8.28
N VAL A 122 -16.58 -5.32 7.53
CA VAL A 122 -17.22 -4.09 8.08
C VAL A 122 -18.59 -4.40 8.67
N HIS A 123 -19.33 -5.33 8.07
CA HIS A 123 -20.61 -5.79 8.61
C HIS A 123 -20.45 -6.57 9.92
N LEU A 124 -19.47 -7.49 10.01
CA LEU A 124 -19.18 -8.19 11.26
C LEU A 124 -18.73 -7.24 12.36
N TRP A 125 -17.98 -6.20 11.99
CA TRP A 125 -17.51 -5.19 12.93
C TRP A 125 -18.64 -4.41 13.62
N SER A 126 -19.72 -4.19 12.89
CA SER A 126 -20.91 -3.50 13.40
C SER A 126 -21.78 -4.39 14.29
N SER A 127 -21.45 -5.68 14.42
CA SER A 127 -22.14 -6.64 15.28
C SER A 127 -21.38 -6.84 16.60
N GLU A 128 -21.99 -7.56 17.56
CA GLU A 128 -21.39 -7.92 18.86
C GLU A 128 -20.15 -8.84 18.77
N ARG A 129 -19.61 -9.07 17.56
CA ARG A 129 -18.55 -10.05 17.26
C ARG A 129 -17.18 -9.42 17.02
N GLN A 130 -16.89 -8.30 17.67
CA GLN A 130 -15.64 -7.55 17.46
C GLN A 130 -14.40 -8.35 17.91
N ASP A 131 -14.50 -9.11 19.01
CA ASP A 131 -13.38 -9.88 19.54
C ASP A 131 -12.96 -11.04 18.62
N ASP A 132 -13.94 -11.74 18.04
CA ASP A 132 -13.68 -12.82 17.06
C ASP A 132 -12.96 -12.27 15.82
N LEU A 133 -13.39 -11.12 15.34
CA LEU A 133 -12.82 -10.46 14.17
C LEU A 133 -11.41 -9.92 14.46
N ARG A 134 -11.18 -9.36 15.65
CA ARG A 134 -9.85 -8.98 16.12
C ARG A 134 -8.91 -10.18 16.17
N GLY A 135 -9.38 -11.31 16.69
CA GLY A 135 -8.63 -12.57 16.70
C GLY A 135 -8.21 -12.98 15.30
N MET A 136 -9.17 -13.03 14.37
CA MET A 136 -8.87 -13.39 12.98
C MET A 136 -7.90 -12.43 12.28
N LEU A 137 -8.05 -11.11 12.45
CA LEU A 137 -7.12 -10.14 11.85
C LEU A 137 -5.71 -10.31 12.39
N LYS A 138 -5.57 -10.66 13.68
CA LYS A 138 -4.28 -11.03 14.27
C LYS A 138 -3.70 -12.26 13.57
N GLU A 139 -4.49 -13.31 13.37
CA GLU A 139 -4.04 -14.51 12.66
C GLU A 139 -3.59 -14.21 11.22
N MET A 140 -4.34 -13.38 10.48
CA MET A 140 -3.97 -12.95 9.13
C MET A 140 -2.67 -12.14 9.12
N LEU A 141 -2.52 -11.20 10.06
CA LEU A 141 -1.32 -10.39 10.23
C LEU A 141 -0.09 -11.28 10.52
N LEU A 142 -0.24 -12.27 11.40
CA LEU A 142 0.83 -13.24 11.71
C LEU A 142 1.25 -14.04 10.48
N CYS A 143 0.29 -14.54 9.69
CA CYS A 143 0.58 -15.21 8.43
C CYS A 143 1.45 -14.34 7.51
N VAL A 144 1.06 -13.08 7.26
CA VAL A 144 1.77 -12.19 6.34
C VAL A 144 3.13 -11.77 6.91
N ARG A 145 3.25 -11.56 8.23
CA ARG A 145 4.50 -11.19 8.90
C ARG A 145 5.53 -12.31 8.91
N MET A 146 5.09 -13.57 8.88
CA MET A 146 5.96 -14.74 8.79
C MET A 146 6.76 -14.82 7.48
N TYR A 147 6.36 -14.10 6.44
CA TYR A 147 7.13 -14.00 5.21
C TYR A 147 8.44 -13.24 5.45
N ARG A 148 9.53 -14.01 5.65
CA ARG A 148 10.85 -13.45 5.96
C ARG A 148 11.74 -13.23 4.75
N GLU A 149 11.71 -13.97 3.64
CA GLU A 149 12.61 -13.71 2.49
C GLU A 149 12.05 -14.10 1.10
N PRO A 150 12.42 -13.37 0.02
CA PRO A 150 12.00 -13.65 -1.35
C PRO A 150 12.80 -14.74 -2.08
N ARG A 151 13.75 -15.40 -1.42
CA ARG A 151 14.58 -16.44 -2.06
C ARG A 151 13.86 -17.77 -2.30
N LEU A 152 12.60 -17.87 -1.89
CA LEU A 152 11.78 -19.05 -2.06
C LEU A 152 10.88 -18.83 -3.28
N THR A 153 11.34 -19.30 -4.45
CA THR A 153 10.43 -19.66 -5.52
C THR A 153 9.44 -20.67 -4.94
N VAL A 154 8.15 -20.34 -4.93
CA VAL A 154 7.11 -21.08 -4.20
C VAL A 154 6.97 -22.58 -4.55
N PRO A 155 7.43 -23.12 -5.70
CA PRO A 155 7.51 -24.59 -5.83
C PRO A 155 8.33 -25.22 -4.70
N ASN A 156 9.42 -24.55 -4.29
CA ASN A 156 10.38 -25.09 -3.32
C ASN A 156 9.94 -25.00 -1.86
N VAL A 157 8.94 -24.19 -1.46
CA VAL A 157 8.51 -24.18 -0.04
C VAL A 157 7.75 -25.46 0.28
N LEU A 158 6.82 -25.84 -0.59
CA LEU A 158 6.07 -27.09 -0.46
C LEU A 158 6.92 -28.30 -0.83
N ASP A 159 7.79 -28.22 -1.83
CA ASP A 159 8.67 -29.33 -2.18
C ASP A 159 9.78 -29.54 -1.13
N ALA A 160 10.33 -28.48 -0.52
CA ALA A 160 11.24 -28.62 0.63
C ALA A 160 10.51 -29.14 1.88
N LEU A 161 9.25 -28.76 2.12
CA LEU A 161 8.47 -29.30 3.24
C LEU A 161 7.91 -30.72 2.97
N ARG A 162 7.79 -31.15 1.71
CA ARG A 162 7.28 -32.47 1.31
C ARG A 162 8.38 -33.51 1.08
N HIS A 163 9.58 -33.10 0.67
CA HIS A 163 10.70 -34.02 0.40
C HIS A 163 11.64 -34.25 1.58
N ASP A 164 11.46 -33.51 2.68
CA ASP A 164 12.32 -33.59 3.87
C ASP A 164 11.71 -34.44 5.02
N GLU A 165 10.93 -35.47 4.70
CA GLU A 165 10.54 -36.51 5.67
C GLU A 165 11.63 -37.59 5.86
N SER A 166 12.72 -37.55 5.07
CA SER A 166 13.74 -38.61 5.04
C SER A 166 15.18 -38.19 5.29
N ALA A 167 15.48 -36.89 5.44
CA ALA A 167 16.78 -36.45 5.90
C ALA A 167 16.68 -36.02 7.37
N GLU A 168 17.59 -36.53 8.20
CA GLU A 168 17.80 -36.09 9.58
C GLU A 168 18.31 -34.64 9.60
N LEU A 169 17.44 -33.69 9.29
CA LEU A 169 17.71 -32.28 9.52
C LEU A 169 17.67 -32.05 11.02
N LYS A 170 18.83 -31.70 11.58
CA LYS A 170 18.92 -31.16 12.95
C LYS A 170 17.89 -30.03 13.08
N PRO A 171 17.03 -30.05 14.10
CA PRO A 171 15.91 -29.15 14.22
C PRO A 171 16.45 -27.74 14.42
N TYR A 172 16.50 -26.95 13.34
CA TYR A 172 16.50 -25.51 13.49
C TYR A 172 15.14 -25.16 14.09
N HIS A 173 15.15 -24.53 15.27
CA HIS A 173 14.02 -24.10 16.09
C HIS A 173 12.85 -23.44 15.29
N LEU A 174 12.05 -24.27 14.63
CA LEU A 174 10.72 -23.96 14.11
C LEU A 174 9.63 -24.51 15.05
N ASP A 175 9.98 -24.79 16.31
CA ASP A 175 9.13 -25.36 17.38
C ASP A 175 7.90 -24.52 17.78
N GLY A 176 7.54 -23.48 17.02
CA GLY A 176 6.43 -22.59 17.35
C GLY A 176 5.63 -22.04 16.18
N LEU A 177 5.91 -22.45 14.94
CA LEU A 177 5.07 -22.05 13.81
C LEU A 177 3.92 -23.04 13.67
N ASP A 178 2.71 -22.59 14.00
CA ASP A 178 1.50 -23.39 13.86
C ASP A 178 1.29 -23.72 12.37
N ALA A 179 1.08 -25.00 12.06
CA ALA A 179 0.69 -25.48 10.74
C ALA A 179 -0.52 -24.69 10.18
N TYR A 180 -1.36 -24.14 11.07
CA TYR A 180 -2.41 -23.19 10.76
C TYR A 180 -1.92 -21.94 10.01
N HIS A 181 -0.89 -21.24 10.51
CA HIS A 181 -0.37 -20.01 9.88
C HIS A 181 0.38 -20.30 8.59
N LEU A 182 1.14 -21.40 8.55
CA LEU A 182 1.85 -21.82 7.33
C LEU A 182 0.89 -22.11 6.20
N ALA A 183 -0.23 -22.77 6.48
CA ALA A 183 -1.27 -23.02 5.49
C ALA A 183 -1.92 -21.72 4.98
N GLY A 184 -2.16 -20.76 5.88
CA GLY A 184 -2.67 -19.43 5.52
C GLY A 184 -1.70 -18.65 4.63
N LEU A 185 -0.41 -18.64 4.99
CA LEU A 185 0.67 -18.00 4.23
C LEU A 185 0.86 -18.65 2.85
N ASP A 186 0.82 -19.98 2.76
CA ASP A 186 0.85 -20.72 1.48
C ASP A 186 -0.28 -20.29 0.56
N ALA A 187 -1.51 -20.27 1.08
CA ALA A 187 -2.69 -19.89 0.30
C ALA A 187 -2.64 -18.41 -0.13
N TYR A 188 -2.17 -17.52 0.75
CA TYR A 188 -1.93 -16.11 0.44
C TYR A 188 -0.94 -15.95 -0.71
N GLY A 189 0.22 -16.60 -0.60
CA GLY A 189 1.25 -16.60 -1.63
C GLY A 189 0.70 -17.08 -2.97
N HIS A 190 0.00 -18.22 -2.99
CA HIS A 190 -0.64 -18.74 -4.20
C HIS A 190 -1.53 -17.71 -4.90
N GLY A 191 -2.37 -17.00 -4.14
CA GLY A 191 -3.23 -15.95 -4.70
C GLY A 191 -2.44 -14.80 -5.34
N ILE A 192 -1.31 -14.41 -4.76
CA ILE A 192 -0.43 -13.37 -5.32
C ILE A 192 0.27 -13.88 -6.58
N PHE A 193 0.83 -15.08 -6.57
CA PHE A 193 1.61 -15.61 -7.70
C PHE A 193 0.74 -15.91 -8.93
N GLU A 194 -0.51 -16.36 -8.75
CA GLU A 194 -1.48 -16.48 -9.84
C GLU A 194 -1.69 -15.13 -10.54
N PHE A 195 -1.61 -14.02 -9.80
CA PHE A 195 -1.71 -12.66 -10.36
C PHE A 195 -0.39 -12.17 -10.98
N ALA A 196 0.76 -12.48 -10.37
CA ALA A 196 2.07 -11.95 -10.76
C ALA A 196 2.75 -12.65 -11.95
N GLN A 197 2.14 -13.69 -12.54
CA GLN A 197 2.62 -14.40 -13.74
C GLN A 197 4.10 -14.87 -13.69
N GLY A 198 4.62 -15.18 -12.49
CA GLY A 198 5.97 -15.69 -12.31
C GLY A 198 7.09 -14.64 -12.23
N VAL A 199 6.75 -13.36 -12.05
CA VAL A 199 7.72 -12.30 -11.73
C VAL A 199 8.17 -12.43 -10.26
N ASP A 200 9.44 -12.18 -9.98
CA ASP A 200 9.97 -12.11 -8.61
C ASP A 200 9.25 -11.00 -7.85
N ILE A 201 8.63 -11.35 -6.72
CA ILE A 201 7.81 -10.44 -5.92
C ILE A 201 8.64 -9.88 -4.78
N SER A 202 8.76 -8.55 -4.70
CA SER A 202 9.39 -7.87 -3.59
C SER A 202 8.63 -8.09 -2.27
N ARG A 203 9.30 -7.87 -1.13
CA ARG A 203 8.62 -7.95 0.18
C ARG A 203 7.48 -6.93 0.30
N ALA A 204 7.64 -5.76 -0.32
CA ALA A 204 6.63 -4.71 -0.31
C ALA A 204 5.40 -5.13 -1.12
N GLU A 205 5.59 -5.66 -2.33
CA GLU A 205 4.50 -6.17 -3.17
C GLU A 205 3.78 -7.34 -2.51
N PHE A 206 4.52 -8.23 -1.84
CA PHE A 206 3.92 -9.33 -1.09
C PHE A 206 2.96 -8.85 0.01
N ARG A 207 3.28 -7.74 0.70
CA ARG A 207 2.46 -7.19 1.79
C ARG A 207 1.35 -6.26 1.30
N ALA A 208 1.43 -5.77 0.07
CA ALA A 208 0.52 -4.77 -0.48
C ALA A 208 -0.96 -5.21 -0.45
N PRO A 209 -1.34 -6.46 -0.81
CA PRO A 209 -2.74 -6.89 -0.77
C PRO A 209 -3.36 -6.81 0.62
N PHE A 210 -2.64 -7.27 1.63
CA PHE A 210 -3.10 -7.20 3.01
C PHE A 210 -3.22 -5.76 3.51
N LEU A 211 -2.24 -4.89 3.21
CA LEU A 211 -2.33 -3.47 3.58
C LEU A 211 -3.51 -2.76 2.89
N LYS A 212 -3.79 -3.09 1.62
CA LYS A 212 -4.96 -2.59 0.89
C LYS A 212 -6.28 -3.07 1.50
N LEU A 213 -6.35 -4.33 1.95
CA LEU A 213 -7.53 -4.84 2.68
C LEU A 213 -7.79 -3.99 3.92
N LEU A 214 -6.76 -3.77 4.74
CA LEU A 214 -6.88 -2.98 5.96
C LEU A 214 -7.27 -1.53 5.66
N HIS A 215 -6.69 -0.92 4.62
CA HIS A 215 -7.05 0.43 4.18
C HIS A 215 -8.54 0.49 3.82
N LEU A 216 -9.03 -0.43 2.99
CA LEU A 216 -10.44 -0.48 2.59
C LEU A 216 -11.37 -0.69 3.79
N MET A 217 -10.99 -1.54 4.75
CA MET A 217 -11.76 -1.75 5.98
C MET A 217 -11.91 -0.45 6.79
N VAL A 218 -10.82 0.30 6.95
CA VAL A 218 -10.84 1.57 7.69
C VAL A 218 -11.65 2.62 6.94
N SER A 219 -11.39 2.79 5.63
CA SER A 219 -12.08 3.78 4.79
C SER A 219 -13.59 3.58 4.77
N LEU A 220 -14.04 2.33 4.66
CA LEU A 220 -15.47 1.96 4.66
C LEU A 220 -16.11 1.92 6.05
N SER A 221 -15.32 2.04 7.12
CA SER A 221 -15.84 2.14 8.49
C SER A 221 -16.47 3.50 8.74
N ASN A 222 -17.62 3.51 9.43
CA ASN A 222 -18.22 4.74 9.96
C ASN A 222 -17.74 5.06 11.39
N SER A 223 -16.89 4.21 11.99
CA SER A 223 -16.47 4.32 13.39
C SER A 223 -14.93 4.29 13.54
N PRO A 224 -14.36 5.03 14.51
CA PRO A 224 -12.95 4.92 14.89
C PRO A 224 -12.54 3.54 15.43
N THR A 225 -13.50 2.68 15.78
CA THR A 225 -13.21 1.40 16.46
C THR A 225 -12.27 0.51 15.65
N ILE A 226 -12.43 0.43 14.32
CA ILE A 226 -11.52 -0.36 13.46
C ILE A 226 -10.09 0.18 13.57
N SER A 227 -9.90 1.48 13.40
CA SER A 227 -8.61 2.15 13.52
C SER A 227 -7.92 1.84 14.86
N ARG A 228 -8.65 1.97 15.98
CA ARG A 228 -8.12 1.67 17.32
C ARG A 228 -7.74 0.21 17.49
N VAL A 229 -8.51 -0.73 16.95
CA VAL A 229 -8.14 -2.15 17.04
C VAL A 229 -6.92 -2.45 16.18
N LEU A 230 -6.81 -1.90 14.98
CA LEU A 230 -5.61 -2.08 14.16
C LEU A 230 -4.36 -1.56 14.85
N LEU A 231 -4.45 -0.41 15.53
CA LEU A 231 -3.35 0.11 16.36
C LEU A 231 -3.02 -0.84 17.51
N GLY A 232 -4.03 -1.42 18.16
CA GLY A 232 -3.85 -2.46 19.19
C GLY A 232 -3.38 -3.82 18.66
N LEU A 233 -3.23 -3.99 17.35
CA LEU A 233 -2.65 -5.16 16.67
C LEU A 233 -1.23 -4.89 16.16
N GLU A 234 -0.57 -3.81 16.61
CA GLU A 234 0.80 -3.46 16.21
C GLU A 234 0.93 -3.21 14.68
N ILE A 235 -0.10 -2.65 14.06
CA ILE A 235 -0.07 -2.41 12.61
C ILE A 235 1.01 -1.41 12.21
N LEU A 236 1.39 -0.50 13.11
CA LEU A 236 2.42 0.51 12.85
C LEU A 236 3.79 -0.16 12.69
N GLU A 237 4.12 -1.09 13.58
CA GLU A 237 5.34 -1.91 13.52
C GLU A 237 5.38 -2.73 12.22
N PHE A 238 4.24 -3.32 11.84
CA PHE A 238 4.14 -4.05 10.58
C PHE A 238 4.34 -3.15 9.34
N ILE A 239 3.74 -1.95 9.33
CA ILE A 239 3.88 -0.96 8.25
C ILE A 239 5.33 -0.47 8.15
N ILE A 240 5.98 -0.20 9.29
CA ILE A 240 7.42 0.10 9.38
C ILE A 240 8.20 -1.01 8.70
N GLU A 241 8.05 -2.26 9.16
CA GLU A 241 8.74 -3.43 8.60
C GLU A 241 8.51 -3.60 7.09
N ALA A 242 7.34 -3.20 6.57
CA ALA A 242 6.96 -3.37 5.16
C ALA A 242 7.58 -2.33 4.22
N SER A 243 7.83 -1.11 4.69
CA SER A 243 8.08 0.01 3.80
C SER A 243 9.53 0.48 3.74
N PHE A 244 10.40 0.04 4.66
CA PHE A 244 11.79 0.51 4.71
C PHE A 244 12.72 -0.04 3.61
N GLN A 245 12.24 -0.86 2.68
CA GLN A 245 13.17 -1.55 1.77
C GLN A 245 13.09 -1.17 0.29
N GLU A 246 11.92 -1.09 -0.37
CA GLU A 246 11.94 -1.28 -1.84
C GLU A 246 10.87 -0.55 -2.66
N ALA A 247 10.12 0.42 -2.10
CA ALA A 247 9.04 1.03 -2.88
C ALA A 247 9.56 1.88 -4.05
N GLU A 248 9.34 1.39 -5.27
CA GLU A 248 9.54 2.20 -6.47
C GLU A 248 8.62 3.43 -6.44
N PRO A 249 9.09 4.59 -6.92
CA PRO A 249 8.37 5.85 -6.87
C PRO A 249 6.96 5.92 -7.44
N GLN A 250 6.60 4.97 -8.28
CA GLN A 250 5.52 5.11 -9.24
C GLN A 250 4.17 4.63 -8.71
N TYR A 251 4.15 3.93 -7.57
CA TYR A 251 2.94 3.34 -7.03
C TYR A 251 2.56 3.97 -5.69
N GLU A 252 1.26 4.16 -5.48
CA GLU A 252 0.72 4.56 -4.18
C GLU A 252 1.13 3.53 -3.12
N ASP A 253 1.84 3.98 -2.09
CA ASP A 253 2.28 3.14 -0.99
C ASP A 253 1.06 2.74 -0.14
N PRO A 254 0.66 1.45 -0.14
CA PRO A 254 -0.53 1.02 0.59
C PRO A 254 -0.38 1.20 2.11
N GLY A 255 0.85 1.25 2.62
CA GLY A 255 1.10 1.60 4.01
C GLY A 255 0.74 3.05 4.31
N GLU A 256 1.13 3.98 3.42
CA GLU A 256 0.80 5.41 3.57
C GLU A 256 -0.71 5.65 3.47
N LEU A 257 -1.39 5.01 2.50
CA LEU A 257 -2.85 5.07 2.37
C LEU A 257 -3.56 4.55 3.62
N LEU A 258 -3.05 3.48 4.24
CA LEU A 258 -3.60 2.95 5.48
C LEU A 258 -3.39 3.92 6.65
N LEU A 259 -2.21 4.52 6.78
CA LEU A 259 -1.93 5.50 7.84
C LEU A 259 -2.82 6.74 7.72
N GLN A 260 -3.01 7.27 6.50
CA GLN A 260 -3.93 8.39 6.24
C GLN A 260 -5.38 8.03 6.59
N ALA A 261 -5.86 6.86 6.14
CA ALA A 261 -7.21 6.41 6.46
C ALA A 261 -7.41 6.22 7.98
N ILE A 262 -6.41 5.72 8.70
CA ILE A 262 -6.47 5.60 10.16
C ILE A 262 -6.59 6.99 10.79
N LEU A 263 -5.72 7.93 10.41
CA LEU A 263 -5.74 9.31 10.91
C LEU A 263 -7.09 9.99 10.72
N GLU A 264 -7.69 9.87 9.53
CA GLU A 264 -9.00 10.45 9.22
C GLU A 264 -10.13 9.93 10.13
N LYS A 265 -10.00 8.72 10.67
CA LYS A 265 -11.02 8.09 11.50
C LYS A 265 -10.81 8.30 12.99
N LEU A 266 -9.59 8.60 13.44
CA LEU A 266 -9.29 8.77 14.87
C LEU A 266 -9.93 10.04 15.43
N ASN A 267 -10.27 10.01 16.72
CA ASN A 267 -10.80 11.18 17.41
C ASN A 267 -9.64 12.08 17.87
N PRO A 268 -9.60 13.37 17.49
CA PRO A 268 -8.47 14.25 17.76
C PRO A 268 -8.22 14.51 19.26
N ILE A 269 -9.23 14.29 20.11
CA ILE A 269 -9.12 14.51 21.56
C ILE A 269 -8.76 13.20 22.27
N GLN A 270 -9.42 12.10 21.91
CA GLN A 270 -9.24 10.82 22.61
C GLN A 270 -8.00 10.04 22.15
N ASP A 271 -7.57 10.24 20.90
CA ASP A 271 -6.54 9.42 20.26
C ASP A 271 -5.25 10.22 19.97
N ILE A 272 -4.97 11.28 20.75
CA ILE A 272 -3.87 12.23 20.51
C ILE A 272 -2.49 11.56 20.39
N ASP A 273 -2.21 10.58 21.26
CA ASP A 273 -0.93 9.85 21.25
C ASP A 273 -0.79 9.03 19.97
N SER A 274 -1.86 8.35 19.55
CA SER A 274 -1.88 7.56 18.32
C SER A 274 -1.71 8.45 17.09
N ILE A 275 -2.40 9.60 17.07
CA ILE A 275 -2.30 10.59 15.99
C ILE A 275 -0.88 11.10 15.86
N SER A 276 -0.25 11.53 16.97
CA SER A 276 1.12 12.04 16.96
C SER A 276 2.12 10.99 16.45
N ARG A 277 1.94 9.72 16.84
CA ARG A 277 2.78 8.61 16.40
C ARG A 277 2.62 8.35 14.89
N ILE A 278 1.40 8.35 14.37
CA ILE A 278 1.16 8.15 12.94
C ILE A 278 1.68 9.33 12.12
N GLN A 279 1.45 10.56 12.55
CA GLN A 279 1.99 11.76 11.89
C GLN A 279 3.51 11.71 11.82
N GLY A 280 4.18 11.37 12.92
CA GLY A 280 5.63 11.19 12.94
C GLY A 280 6.12 10.14 11.94
N LEU A 281 5.38 9.04 11.73
CA LEU A 281 5.71 8.03 10.71
C LEU A 281 5.50 8.52 9.29
N ILE A 282 4.45 9.32 9.03
CA ILE A 282 4.20 9.92 7.72
C ILE A 282 5.31 10.94 7.41
N ASP A 283 5.65 11.82 8.35
CA ASP A 283 6.70 12.83 8.18
C ASP A 283 8.06 12.19 7.91
N GLN A 284 8.41 11.15 8.68
CA GLN A 284 9.62 10.35 8.44
C GLN A 284 9.65 9.77 7.02
N ARG A 285 8.51 9.28 6.51
CA ARG A 285 8.43 8.76 5.14
C ARG A 285 8.58 9.84 4.08
N VAL A 286 7.98 11.01 4.28
CA VAL A 286 8.11 12.14 3.36
C VAL A 286 9.57 12.56 3.25
N VAL A 287 10.29 12.64 4.38
CA VAL A 287 11.73 12.94 4.43
C VAL A 287 12.57 11.84 3.77
N MET A 288 12.23 10.56 3.96
CA MET A 288 12.94 9.46 3.30
C MET A 288 12.72 9.44 1.79
N LYS A 289 11.48 9.65 1.33
CA LYS A 289 11.18 9.76 -0.10
C LYS A 289 11.95 10.93 -0.71
N SER A 290 11.94 12.11 -0.11
CA SER A 290 12.69 13.25 -0.66
C SER A 290 14.19 12.95 -0.74
N THR A 291 14.80 12.37 0.29
CA THR A 291 16.25 12.08 0.30
C THR A 291 16.68 10.96 -0.66
N VAL A 292 15.86 9.93 -0.86
CA VAL A 292 16.17 8.82 -1.80
C VAL A 292 16.00 9.27 -3.24
N TYR A 293 14.90 9.97 -3.54
CA TYR A 293 14.65 10.51 -4.88
C TYR A 293 15.72 11.53 -5.26
N ASP A 294 16.08 12.43 -4.35
CA ASP A 294 17.12 13.43 -4.57
C ASP A 294 18.51 12.83 -4.81
N LYS A 295 18.78 11.58 -4.43
CA LYS A 295 20.07 10.92 -4.69
C LYS A 295 20.06 10.14 -6.00
N VAL A 296 19.02 9.36 -6.25
CA VAL A 296 18.95 8.46 -7.42
C VAL A 296 18.59 9.24 -8.68
N GLU A 297 17.54 10.07 -8.63
CA GLU A 297 17.14 10.88 -9.78
C GLU A 297 18.17 11.95 -10.10
N LEU A 298 18.80 12.56 -9.09
CA LEU A 298 19.85 13.56 -9.33
C LEU A 298 21.03 12.91 -10.05
N LYS A 299 21.48 11.71 -9.68
CA LYS A 299 22.62 11.05 -10.34
C LYS A 299 22.30 10.68 -11.79
N VAL A 300 21.16 10.05 -12.05
CA VAL A 300 20.76 9.62 -13.40
C VAL A 300 20.38 10.84 -14.26
N GLY A 301 19.59 11.76 -13.71
CA GLY A 301 19.15 12.98 -14.36
C GLY A 301 20.31 13.91 -14.70
N VAL A 302 21.25 14.13 -13.77
CA VAL A 302 22.43 14.97 -14.05
C VAL A 302 23.31 14.34 -15.12
N GLN A 303 23.55 13.03 -15.08
CA GLN A 303 24.34 12.35 -16.12
C GLN A 303 23.69 12.47 -17.50
N LYS A 304 22.39 12.17 -17.61
CA LYS A 304 21.71 12.27 -18.88
C LYS A 304 21.60 13.72 -19.37
N LEU A 305 21.29 14.69 -18.50
CA LEU A 305 21.28 16.11 -18.88
C LEU A 305 22.65 16.59 -19.37
N SER A 306 23.74 16.09 -18.79
CA SER A 306 25.09 16.40 -19.23
C SER A 306 25.36 15.83 -20.63
N MET A 307 24.88 14.61 -20.89
CA MET A 307 24.95 13.99 -22.22
C MET A 307 24.09 14.76 -23.25
N ILE A 308 22.87 15.16 -22.90
CA ILE A 308 22.02 15.97 -23.79
C ILE A 308 22.70 17.31 -24.10
N LYS A 309 23.24 17.99 -23.08
CA LYS A 309 23.98 19.25 -23.26
C LYS A 309 25.15 19.08 -24.23
N TYR A 310 25.93 18.00 -24.09
CA TYR A 310 27.05 17.69 -24.99
C TYR A 310 26.59 17.44 -26.42
N ILE A 311 25.51 16.67 -26.62
CA ILE A 311 24.96 16.39 -27.96
C ILE A 311 24.45 17.68 -28.62
N LEU A 312 23.79 18.56 -27.87
CA LEU A 312 23.32 19.85 -28.38
C LEU A 312 24.50 20.76 -28.78
N GLN A 313 25.59 20.77 -28.00
CA GLN A 313 26.81 21.52 -28.35
C GLN A 313 27.46 20.98 -29.64
N LEU A 314 27.55 19.65 -29.80
CA LEU A 314 28.08 19.04 -31.04
C LEU A 314 27.21 19.37 -32.27
N LYS A 315 25.89 19.51 -32.09
CA LYS A 315 24.98 19.94 -33.18
C LYS A 315 25.35 21.35 -33.65
N ASP A 316 25.69 22.25 -32.73
CA ASP A 316 26.08 23.63 -33.05
C ASP A 316 27.38 23.68 -33.87
N GLU A 317 28.36 22.89 -33.47
CA GLU A 317 29.70 22.91 -34.09
C GLU A 317 29.72 22.25 -35.47
N SER A 318 28.92 21.19 -35.67
CA SER A 318 28.97 20.39 -36.90
C SER A 318 28.13 20.95 -38.06
N GLY A 319 27.15 21.82 -37.78
CA GLY A 319 26.25 22.40 -38.79
C GLY A 319 25.47 21.35 -39.62
N ALA A 320 25.50 20.08 -39.24
CA ALA A 320 25.07 18.95 -40.07
C ALA A 320 23.78 18.30 -39.52
N VAL A 321 22.85 18.11 -40.47
CA VAL A 321 21.63 17.28 -40.52
C VAL A 321 21.04 16.80 -39.17
N THR A 322 19.82 17.25 -38.90
CA THR A 322 18.88 16.71 -37.90
C THR A 322 18.86 15.18 -37.93
N THR A 323 19.47 14.56 -36.92
CA THR A 323 19.34 13.12 -36.74
C THR A 323 17.98 12.82 -36.09
N PRO A 324 17.32 11.68 -36.41
CA PRO A 324 16.04 11.28 -35.81
C PRO A 324 16.09 11.13 -34.27
N ASN A 325 17.28 11.17 -33.66
CA ASN A 325 17.44 11.17 -32.20
C ASN A 325 17.15 12.52 -31.52
N THR A 326 17.14 13.63 -32.25
CA THR A 326 16.90 14.98 -31.69
C THR A 326 15.51 15.12 -31.06
N GLN A 327 14.49 14.57 -31.72
CA GLN A 327 13.12 14.57 -31.20
C GLN A 327 13.02 13.85 -29.84
N LYS A 328 13.70 12.71 -29.69
CA LYS A 328 13.73 11.96 -28.43
C LYS A 328 14.41 12.75 -27.32
N LEU A 329 15.50 13.44 -27.63
CA LEU A 329 16.21 14.30 -26.67
C LEU A 329 15.31 15.42 -26.15
N TYR A 330 14.53 16.07 -27.04
CA TYR A 330 13.58 17.09 -26.62
C TYR A 330 12.43 16.52 -25.81
N ASN A 331 11.91 15.33 -26.15
CA ASN A 331 10.90 14.66 -25.33
C ASN A 331 11.45 14.37 -23.91
N ASP A 332 12.69 13.90 -23.80
CA ASP A 332 13.34 13.66 -22.50
C ASP A 332 13.54 14.96 -21.71
N LEU A 333 13.92 16.07 -22.38
CA LEU A 333 14.03 17.39 -21.74
C LEU A 333 12.68 17.91 -21.24
N LEU A 334 11.63 17.77 -22.04
CA LEU A 334 10.27 18.17 -21.70
C LEU A 334 9.68 17.30 -20.59
N GLU A 335 10.08 16.02 -20.52
CA GLU A 335 9.75 15.15 -19.41
C GLU A 335 10.43 15.68 -18.14
N TRP A 336 11.74 15.93 -18.18
CA TRP A 336 12.53 16.35 -17.01
C TRP A 336 12.26 17.76 -16.51
N SER A 337 11.62 18.62 -17.29
CA SER A 337 11.16 19.93 -16.81
C SER A 337 9.91 19.84 -15.91
N ARG A 338 9.20 18.69 -15.90
CA ARG A 338 7.97 18.50 -15.13
C ARG A 338 8.18 18.56 -13.62
N PHE A 339 7.15 19.01 -12.90
CA PHE A 339 7.12 19.14 -11.43
C PHE A 339 7.44 17.87 -10.65
N LYS A 340 7.33 16.68 -11.27
CA LYS A 340 7.66 15.41 -10.61
C LYS A 340 9.16 15.20 -10.38
N TYR A 341 10.03 15.95 -11.04
CA TYR A 341 11.48 15.85 -10.90
C TYR A 341 12.03 16.89 -9.90
N ASN A 342 13.19 16.60 -9.31
CA ASN A 342 13.90 17.53 -8.44
C ASN A 342 14.12 18.91 -9.11
N VAL A 343 14.03 19.99 -8.33
CA VAL A 343 14.19 21.39 -8.80
C VAL A 343 15.48 21.57 -9.60
N SER A 344 16.61 21.01 -9.18
CA SER A 344 17.88 21.13 -9.92
C SER A 344 17.82 20.48 -11.31
N ILE A 345 17.14 19.35 -11.47
CA ILE A 345 16.98 18.67 -12.77
C ILE A 345 16.09 19.53 -13.66
N ARG A 346 14.95 19.97 -13.11
CA ARG A 346 13.98 20.82 -13.81
C ARG A 346 14.62 22.11 -14.29
N THR A 347 15.34 22.82 -13.42
CA THR A 347 16.04 24.07 -13.74
C THR A 347 17.04 23.88 -14.88
N ARG A 348 17.82 22.78 -14.86
CA ARG A 348 18.78 22.48 -15.93
C ARG A 348 18.10 22.10 -17.26
N ALA A 349 17.06 21.27 -17.20
CA ALA A 349 16.27 20.91 -18.38
C ALA A 349 15.62 22.15 -19.00
N PHE A 350 15.02 23.00 -18.17
CA PHE A 350 14.40 24.25 -18.57
C PHE A 350 15.39 25.27 -19.12
N HIS A 351 16.57 25.41 -18.51
CA HIS A 351 17.66 26.22 -19.04
C HIS A 351 18.05 25.79 -20.48
N LEU A 352 18.18 24.48 -20.74
CA LEU A 352 18.47 23.97 -22.09
C LEU A 352 17.33 24.24 -23.08
N ILE A 353 16.08 24.15 -22.63
CA ILE A 353 14.90 24.50 -23.44
C ILE A 353 14.93 25.99 -23.81
N MET A 354 15.08 26.88 -22.83
CA MET A 354 15.10 28.32 -23.05
C MET A 354 16.27 28.78 -23.90
N ARG A 355 17.44 28.16 -23.76
CA ARG A 355 18.60 28.38 -24.62
C ARG A 355 18.30 28.10 -26.09
N ASN A 356 17.67 26.96 -26.40
CA ASN A 356 17.28 26.61 -27.77
C ASN A 356 16.25 27.59 -28.35
N ILE A 357 15.32 28.07 -27.52
CA ILE A 357 14.36 29.12 -27.92
C ILE A 357 15.10 30.42 -28.25
N GLY A 358 16.07 30.85 -27.41
CA GLY A 358 16.89 32.04 -27.64
C GLY A 358 17.67 31.99 -28.96
N ARG A 359 18.18 30.81 -29.33
CA ARG A 359 18.88 30.55 -30.59
C ARG A 359 18.00 30.55 -31.83
N ARG A 360 16.68 30.50 -31.67
CA ARG A 360 15.69 30.36 -32.77
C ARG A 360 15.79 29.03 -33.54
N ASP A 361 16.53 28.04 -33.05
CA ASP A 361 16.50 26.66 -33.58
C ASP A 361 15.44 25.84 -32.83
N SER A 362 14.18 26.26 -32.96
CA SER A 362 13.07 25.71 -32.17
C SER A 362 12.20 24.72 -32.94
N LYS A 363 12.59 24.27 -34.14
CA LYS A 363 11.73 23.41 -34.98
C LYS A 363 11.50 22.04 -34.34
N ASP A 364 12.58 21.39 -33.89
CA ASP A 364 12.51 20.09 -33.23
C ASP A 364 11.80 20.19 -31.87
N LEU A 365 12.11 21.26 -31.11
CA LEU A 365 11.44 21.55 -29.84
C LEU A 365 9.94 21.80 -30.03
N ALA A 366 9.53 22.58 -31.03
CA ALA A 366 8.13 22.83 -31.34
C ALA A 366 7.40 21.53 -31.71
N THR A 367 8.05 20.66 -32.48
CA THR A 367 7.51 19.34 -32.84
C THR A 367 7.32 18.49 -31.58
N ALA A 368 8.27 18.50 -30.65
CA ALA A 368 8.15 17.81 -29.36
C ALA A 368 7.02 18.36 -28.48
N ILE A 369 6.85 19.68 -28.42
CA ILE A 369 5.77 20.33 -27.66
C ILE A 369 4.39 19.94 -28.21
N VAL A 370 4.22 19.82 -29.53
CA VAL A 370 2.94 19.42 -30.15
C VAL A 370 2.52 18.01 -29.75
N HIS A 371 3.46 17.12 -29.42
CA HIS A 371 3.18 15.77 -28.98
C HIS A 371 2.92 15.64 -27.47
N LEU A 372 3.05 16.72 -26.68
CA LEU A 372 2.73 16.69 -25.26
C LEU A 372 1.22 16.69 -25.00
N PRO A 373 0.76 16.04 -23.91
CA PRO A 373 -0.60 16.22 -23.43
C PRO A 373 -0.93 17.70 -23.17
N SER A 374 -2.13 18.14 -23.54
CA SER A 374 -2.51 19.56 -23.52
C SER A 374 -2.36 20.24 -22.16
N SER A 375 -2.58 19.50 -21.07
CA SER A 375 -2.39 20.01 -19.69
C SER A 375 -0.95 20.41 -19.43
N LEU A 376 0.00 19.54 -19.80
CA LEU A 376 1.43 19.75 -19.59
C LEU A 376 2.00 20.81 -20.53
N CYS A 377 1.50 20.86 -21.77
CA CYS A 377 1.87 21.88 -22.73
C CYS A 377 1.52 23.29 -22.21
N ARG A 378 0.33 23.46 -21.64
CA ARG A 378 -0.12 24.74 -21.08
C ARG A 378 0.82 25.23 -19.97
N ASP A 379 1.14 24.37 -19.01
CA ASP A 379 1.92 24.77 -17.84
C ASP A 379 3.37 25.11 -18.23
N LEU A 380 3.98 24.33 -19.14
CA LEU A 380 5.32 24.61 -19.65
C LEU A 380 5.38 25.89 -20.51
N LEU A 381 4.40 26.09 -21.40
CA LEU A 381 4.33 27.31 -22.21
C LEU A 381 4.15 28.53 -21.32
N TRP A 382 3.33 28.41 -20.26
CA TRP A 382 3.19 29.46 -19.27
C TRP A 382 4.53 29.83 -18.63
N ASP A 383 5.32 28.85 -18.21
CA ASP A 383 6.66 29.07 -17.64
C ASP A 383 7.61 29.75 -18.63
N MET A 384 7.61 29.32 -19.90
CA MET A 384 8.40 29.95 -20.97
C MET A 384 7.96 31.40 -21.20
N PHE A 385 6.66 31.66 -21.29
CA PHE A 385 6.11 33.00 -21.48
C PHE A 385 6.45 33.90 -20.30
N CYS A 386 6.40 33.39 -19.07
CA CYS A 386 6.82 34.15 -17.89
C CYS A 386 8.29 34.56 -17.99
N CYS A 387 9.19 33.65 -18.37
CA CYS A 387 10.61 33.97 -18.57
C CYS A 387 10.82 35.03 -19.65
N ILE A 388 10.21 34.85 -20.82
CA ILE A 388 10.36 35.81 -21.93
C ILE A 388 9.77 37.18 -21.55
N ARG A 389 8.67 37.20 -20.80
CA ARG A 389 8.06 38.45 -20.33
C ARG A 389 8.97 39.18 -19.34
N MET A 390 9.67 38.44 -18.46
CA MET A 390 10.66 38.99 -17.53
C MET A 390 11.91 39.53 -18.22
N TYR A 391 12.20 39.11 -19.47
CA TYR A 391 13.33 39.62 -20.26
C TYR A 391 13.15 41.07 -20.75
N ARG A 392 11.94 41.64 -20.64
CA ARG A 392 11.74 43.09 -20.89
C ARG A 392 12.51 43.90 -19.84
N PRO A 393 12.99 45.12 -20.14
CA PRO A 393 13.79 45.89 -19.20
C PRO A 393 12.88 46.41 -18.08
N MET A 394 12.73 45.60 -17.04
CA MET A 394 12.28 45.96 -15.70
C MET A 394 13.44 45.60 -14.77
N SER A 395 14.58 46.31 -14.89
CA SER A 395 15.76 46.09 -14.06
C SER A 395 15.45 46.22 -12.56
N ASP A 396 14.49 47.08 -12.22
CA ASP A 396 14.27 47.50 -10.84
C ASP A 396 13.28 46.58 -10.09
N GLU A 397 12.37 45.90 -10.79
CA GLU A 397 11.41 44.94 -10.18
C GLU A 397 12.01 43.54 -9.96
N LEU A 398 13.01 43.16 -10.77
CA LEU A 398 13.71 41.88 -10.66
C LEU A 398 14.57 41.78 -9.39
N GLU A 399 15.16 42.89 -8.93
CA GLU A 399 15.92 42.92 -7.67
C GLU A 399 15.00 42.80 -6.44
N LEU A 400 13.76 43.31 -6.51
CA LEU A 400 12.77 43.18 -5.44
C LEU A 400 12.26 41.74 -5.29
N LEU A 401 12.05 41.03 -6.40
CA LEU A 401 11.60 39.62 -6.40
C LEU A 401 12.67 38.63 -5.93
N ARG A 402 13.95 39.02 -5.94
CA ARG A 402 15.08 38.18 -5.50
C ARG A 402 15.13 37.98 -3.97
N ASN A 403 14.45 38.84 -3.22
CA ASN A 403 14.53 38.89 -1.75
C ASN A 403 13.37 38.18 -1.02
N ASP A 404 12.44 37.53 -1.73
CA ASP A 404 11.23 36.94 -1.16
C ASP A 404 11.31 35.40 -1.03
N GLU A 405 10.50 34.79 -0.14
CA GLU A 405 10.50 33.34 0.22
C GLU A 405 10.16 32.38 -0.95
N SER A 406 9.91 32.91 -2.15
CA SER A 406 9.73 32.15 -3.40
C SER A 406 11.04 31.68 -4.07
N ALA A 407 12.16 31.74 -3.35
CA ALA A 407 13.52 31.51 -3.84
C ALA A 407 13.72 30.30 -4.77
N PRO A 408 13.12 29.11 -4.54
CA PRO A 408 13.30 27.96 -5.43
C PRO A 408 12.66 28.18 -6.81
N LEU A 409 11.45 28.75 -6.85
CA LEU A 409 10.74 29.04 -8.10
C LEU A 409 11.41 30.18 -8.87
N MET A 410 11.91 31.18 -8.14
CA MET A 410 12.66 32.29 -8.76
C MET A 410 13.97 31.81 -9.39
N SER A 411 14.70 30.90 -8.72
CA SER A 411 15.93 30.31 -9.28
C SER A 411 15.69 29.55 -10.59
N TYR A 412 14.53 28.91 -10.73
CA TYR A 412 14.11 28.20 -11.95
C TYR A 412 13.92 29.17 -13.12
N TYR A 413 13.17 30.27 -12.90
CA TYR A 413 12.91 31.27 -13.93
C TYR A 413 14.16 32.07 -14.30
N LEU A 414 14.98 32.47 -13.32
CA LEU A 414 16.25 33.16 -13.57
C LEU A 414 17.19 32.33 -14.44
N ALA A 415 17.32 31.04 -14.16
CA ALA A 415 18.16 30.17 -14.99
C ALA A 415 17.65 30.07 -16.44
N GLY A 416 16.33 30.08 -16.66
CA GLY A 416 15.73 30.12 -18.00
C GLY A 416 15.96 31.46 -18.70
N LEU A 417 15.84 32.57 -17.96
CA LEU A 417 16.06 33.93 -18.43
C LEU A 417 17.51 34.14 -18.89
N ASP A 418 18.48 33.75 -18.07
CA ASP A 418 19.91 33.82 -18.37
C ASP A 418 20.23 33.04 -19.66
N ALA A 419 19.71 31.81 -19.77
CA ALA A 419 19.91 30.97 -20.96
C ALA A 419 19.35 31.58 -22.24
N TYR A 420 18.18 32.22 -22.14
CA TYR A 420 17.54 32.89 -23.26
C TYR A 420 18.32 34.14 -23.68
N GLY A 421 18.73 34.96 -22.70
CA GLY A 421 19.44 36.21 -22.92
C GLY A 421 20.81 36.04 -23.58
N ASP A 422 21.62 35.10 -23.07
CA ASP A 422 22.96 34.81 -23.58
C ASP A 422 22.97 34.57 -25.11
N GLU A 423 21.95 33.85 -25.61
CA GLU A 423 21.85 33.49 -27.02
C GLU A 423 21.11 34.55 -27.85
N ALA A 424 20.07 35.17 -27.29
CA ALA A 424 19.28 36.18 -28.00
C ALA A 424 20.08 37.48 -28.28
N CYS A 425 20.95 37.88 -27.36
CA CYS A 425 21.79 39.07 -27.50
C CYS A 425 23.01 38.85 -28.40
N GLY A 426 23.61 37.65 -28.40
CA GLY A 426 24.80 37.35 -29.22
C GLY A 426 24.59 37.62 -30.71
N PHE A 427 23.38 37.38 -31.22
CA PHE A 427 23.03 37.67 -32.62
C PHE A 427 22.98 39.17 -32.98
N SER A 428 22.77 40.05 -32.00
CA SER A 428 22.66 41.49 -32.25
C SER A 428 24.03 42.18 -32.41
N GLN A 429 25.09 41.63 -31.81
CA GLN A 429 26.44 42.21 -31.89
C GLN A 429 27.23 41.76 -33.13
N GLN A 430 26.87 40.63 -33.74
CA GLN A 430 27.64 40.06 -34.86
C GLN A 430 27.33 40.66 -36.24
N LYS A 431 26.40 41.63 -36.35
CA LYS A 431 25.94 42.21 -37.63
C LYS A 431 26.34 43.67 -37.89
N VAL A 432 27.14 44.30 -37.03
CA VAL A 432 27.69 45.64 -37.31
C VAL A 432 29.15 45.52 -37.76
N GLY A 433 29.35 44.77 -38.85
CA GLY A 433 30.56 44.94 -39.66
C GLY A 433 30.43 46.26 -40.41
N VAL A 434 31.04 47.32 -39.90
CA VAL A 434 31.19 48.59 -40.64
C VAL A 434 31.89 48.26 -41.96
N PRO A 435 31.31 48.60 -43.13
CA PRO A 435 32.00 48.42 -44.39
C PRO A 435 33.24 49.34 -44.38
N THR A 436 34.43 48.76 -44.38
CA THR A 436 35.64 49.49 -44.72
C THR A 436 35.55 49.88 -46.19
N ALA A 437 35.28 51.16 -46.45
CA ALA A 437 35.38 51.74 -47.78
C ALA A 437 36.85 51.67 -48.25
N TYR A 438 37.06 51.09 -49.43
CA TYR A 438 38.27 51.24 -50.23
C TYR A 438 38.05 52.30 -51.29
#